data_AF-A0A1U7UZJ5-F1
#
_entry.id   AF-A0A1U7UZJ5-F1
#
_cell.length_a   1.000
_cell.length_b   1.000
_cell.length_c   1.000
_cell.angle_alpha   90.00
_cell.angle_beta   90.00
_cell.angle_gamma   90.00
#
_symmetry.space_group_name_H-M   'P 1'
#
loop_
_entity.id
_entity.type
_entity.pdbx_description
1 polymer ?
#
loop_
_entity_poly.entity_id
_entity_poly.type
_entity_poly.pdbx_seq_one_letter_code
_entity_poly.pdbx_strand_id
1 'polypeptide(L)'
;MQEKHSILGEVEGMSAETMLLLWSMKERHNPDSKFKLYFDTLPEKFKTGLSFGIEAIMSLDGTLLLEEIVQAKEHLRTQYDELFPALCNDHLDVFPPELYTWEQFLWACELWYSNSMKIMFNDGKLRTCLVPIAGFLNHSSCPHIVHYGKVDFTTNSIKFPLSRPCNAGEQCFLGYGNFSSSHLLTFYGFLPQLDNYYDVIPLDIDVESNEGFADTGPTSDWTSHMIRGTWFSKNRGFFRYGLPPSLLDHMRRSRNPFLQTFNLTPEKLEIELEILRDLCSMFQDMTDALGDAQLDDRETTSWDTKLALDFKYLQRRIFYSVVASCQAGCELVESELQRYRL
;
A
#
# COMPACT_ATOMS: atom_id res chain seq x y z
N MET A 1 31.08 17.04 -10.89
CA MET A 1 29.78 16.46 -11.30
C MET A 1 29.88 15.80 -12.67
N GLN A 2 30.60 16.38 -13.64
CA GLN A 2 30.81 15.79 -14.98
C GLN A 2 31.59 14.46 -15.01
N GLU A 3 32.66 14.27 -14.25
CA GLU A 3 33.38 12.98 -14.23
C GLU A 3 32.59 11.83 -13.58
N LYS A 4 31.83 12.11 -12.51
CA LYS A 4 31.03 11.10 -11.78
C LYS A 4 29.84 10.56 -12.57
N HIS A 5 29.28 11.36 -13.49
CA HIS A 5 28.24 10.90 -14.41
C HIS A 5 28.78 9.96 -15.51
N SER A 6 30.09 9.97 -15.78
CA SER A 6 30.70 9.11 -16.81
C SER A 6 30.67 7.65 -16.41
N ILE A 7 31.15 7.33 -15.20
CA ILE A 7 31.33 5.94 -14.76
C ILE A 7 29.98 5.24 -14.53
N LEU A 8 29.00 5.93 -13.94
CA LEU A 8 27.66 5.38 -13.74
C LEU A 8 26.90 5.17 -15.06
N GLY A 9 27.16 6.00 -16.08
CA GLY A 9 26.58 5.85 -17.42
C GLY A 9 27.23 4.75 -18.28
N GLU A 10 28.39 4.25 -17.85
CA GLU A 10 29.17 3.20 -18.53
C GLU A 10 28.87 1.79 -18.00
N VAL A 11 28.23 1.67 -16.82
CA VAL A 11 27.73 0.39 -16.31
C VAL A 11 26.45 0.01 -17.07
N GLU A 12 26.56 -0.98 -17.96
CA GLU A 12 25.47 -1.47 -18.78
C GLU A 12 24.27 -1.90 -17.90
N GLY A 13 23.09 -1.36 -18.17
CA GLY A 13 21.85 -1.69 -17.45
C GLY A 13 21.56 -0.84 -16.20
N MET A 14 22.42 0.11 -15.81
CA MET A 14 22.17 0.93 -14.62
C MET A 14 21.03 1.95 -14.84
N SER A 15 19.96 1.83 -14.06
CA SER A 15 18.82 2.76 -14.10
C SER A 15 19.16 4.13 -13.46
N ALA A 16 18.44 5.19 -13.87
CA ALA A 16 18.62 6.51 -13.27
C ALA A 16 18.26 6.51 -11.76
N GLU A 17 17.28 5.71 -11.37
CA GLU A 17 16.87 5.47 -9.99
C GLU A 17 18.00 4.82 -9.18
N THR A 18 18.65 3.79 -9.72
CA THR A 18 19.81 3.14 -9.09
C THR A 18 20.96 4.15 -8.92
N MET A 19 21.24 4.97 -9.94
CA MET A 19 22.28 6.00 -9.83
C MET A 19 22.00 7.01 -8.72
N LEU A 20 20.74 7.44 -8.57
CA LEU A 20 20.33 8.39 -7.53
C LEU A 20 20.43 7.78 -6.12
N LEU A 21 20.12 6.49 -5.99
CA LEU A 21 20.31 5.74 -4.76
C LEU A 21 21.79 5.67 -4.38
N LEU A 22 22.65 5.20 -5.29
CA LEU A 22 24.10 5.10 -5.09
C LEU A 22 24.75 6.45 -4.82
N TRP A 23 24.26 7.51 -5.48
CA TRP A 23 24.69 8.87 -5.21
C TRP A 23 24.31 9.29 -3.79
N SER A 24 23.10 8.99 -3.33
CA SER A 24 22.60 9.38 -2.00
C SER A 24 23.40 8.72 -0.87
N MET A 25 23.78 7.45 -1.04
CA MET A 25 24.64 6.71 -0.10
C MET A 25 25.95 7.46 0.15
N LYS A 26 26.62 7.92 -0.91
CA LYS A 26 27.89 8.64 -0.81
C LYS A 26 27.73 10.10 -0.40
N GLU A 27 26.75 10.79 -0.99
CA GLU A 27 26.59 12.25 -0.85
C GLU A 27 26.24 12.65 0.59
N ARG A 28 25.50 11.80 1.32
CA ARG A 28 25.21 12.02 2.75
C ARG A 28 26.47 12.20 3.59
N HIS A 29 27.57 11.53 3.23
CA HIS A 29 28.83 11.58 3.94
C HIS A 29 29.81 12.64 3.40
N ASN A 30 29.42 13.39 2.37
CA ASN A 30 30.26 14.42 1.75
C ASN A 30 30.15 15.75 2.52
N PRO A 31 31.18 16.20 3.26
CA PRO A 31 31.13 17.44 4.03
C PRO A 31 31.02 18.69 3.14
N ASP A 32 31.45 18.59 1.88
CA ASP A 32 31.41 19.67 0.89
C ASP A 32 30.16 19.62 0.01
N SER A 33 29.17 18.77 0.36
CA SER A 33 27.93 18.65 -0.40
C SER A 33 27.14 19.97 -0.39
N LYS A 34 26.67 20.38 -1.57
CA LYS A 34 25.67 21.46 -1.68
C LYS A 34 24.35 21.10 -0.98
N PHE A 35 24.09 19.81 -0.77
CA PHE A 35 22.89 19.28 -0.12
C PHE A 35 23.15 18.86 1.33
N LYS A 36 24.32 19.18 1.90
CA LYS A 36 24.70 18.80 3.27
C LYS A 36 23.60 19.11 4.28
N LEU A 37 23.04 20.32 4.26
CA LEU A 37 21.97 20.72 5.18
C LEU A 37 20.72 19.85 5.04
N TYR A 38 20.36 19.45 3.82
CA TYR A 38 19.24 18.53 3.60
C TYR A 38 19.55 17.15 4.18
N PHE A 39 20.71 16.58 3.87
CA PHE A 39 21.11 15.26 4.39
C PHE A 39 21.25 15.22 5.92
N ASP A 40 21.72 16.31 6.55
CA ASP A 40 21.84 16.46 8.00
C ASP A 40 20.46 16.52 8.70
N THR A 41 19.38 16.85 7.97
CA THR A 41 18.01 16.90 8.52
C THR A 41 17.22 15.61 8.33
N LEU A 42 17.75 14.67 7.54
CA LEU A 42 17.14 13.36 7.34
C LEU A 42 17.39 12.45 8.55
N PRO A 43 16.47 11.51 8.84
CA PRO A 43 16.65 10.59 9.96
C PRO A 43 17.87 9.67 9.75
N GLU A 44 18.53 9.31 10.85
CA GLU A 44 19.58 8.30 10.83
C GLU A 44 19.06 6.94 10.38
N LYS A 45 17.85 6.59 10.81
CA LYS A 45 17.14 5.36 10.44
C LYS A 45 15.69 5.68 10.10
N PHE A 46 15.19 5.14 9.01
CA PHE A 46 13.76 5.20 8.72
C PHE A 46 13.02 4.13 9.54
N LYS A 47 11.72 4.36 9.71
CA LYS A 47 10.84 3.48 10.47
C LYS A 47 9.84 2.79 9.54
N THR A 48 10.31 2.21 8.45
CA THR A 48 9.45 1.56 7.45
C THR A 48 9.28 0.06 7.72
N GLY A 49 8.30 -0.57 7.06
CA GLY A 49 8.12 -2.03 7.08
C GLY A 49 9.38 -2.80 6.63
N LEU A 50 10.20 -2.21 5.76
CA LEU A 50 11.46 -2.81 5.30
C LEU A 50 12.47 -2.98 6.45
N SER A 51 12.38 -2.12 7.46
CA SER A 51 13.22 -2.13 8.66
C SER A 51 12.60 -2.84 9.87
N PHE A 52 11.46 -3.54 9.70
CA PHE A 52 10.85 -4.30 10.78
C PHE A 52 11.77 -5.39 11.33
N GLY A 53 11.84 -5.47 12.66
CA GLY A 53 12.49 -6.53 13.39
C GLY A 53 11.70 -7.85 13.39
N ILE A 54 12.31 -8.91 13.91
CA ILE A 54 11.76 -10.27 13.88
C ILE A 54 10.40 -10.33 14.58
N GLU A 55 10.25 -9.68 15.73
CA GLU A 55 8.99 -9.66 16.50
C GLU A 55 7.84 -9.00 15.73
N ALA A 56 8.12 -7.88 15.05
CA ALA A 56 7.14 -7.19 14.22
C ALA A 56 6.74 -8.05 13.00
N ILE A 57 7.69 -8.71 12.36
CA ILE A 57 7.44 -9.66 11.27
C ILE A 57 6.58 -10.84 11.75
N MET A 58 6.90 -11.44 12.89
CA MET A 58 6.10 -12.52 13.48
C MET A 58 4.69 -12.06 13.85
N SER A 59 4.52 -10.81 14.27
CA SER A 59 3.20 -10.25 14.59
C SER A 59 2.28 -10.18 13.36
N LEU A 60 2.85 -10.01 12.16
CA LEU A 60 2.11 -9.98 10.88
C LEU A 60 1.68 -11.37 10.38
N ASP A 61 2.00 -12.45 11.09
CA ASP A 61 1.59 -13.81 10.71
C ASP A 61 0.08 -13.92 10.42
N GLY A 62 -0.26 -14.63 9.35
CA GLY A 62 -1.62 -14.75 8.81
C GLY A 62 -2.11 -13.54 8.01
N THR A 63 -1.31 -12.48 7.81
CA THR A 63 -1.66 -11.35 6.94
C THR A 63 -0.86 -11.38 5.63
N LEU A 64 -1.46 -10.91 4.52
CA LEU A 64 -0.76 -10.76 3.24
C LEU A 64 0.44 -9.80 3.32
N LEU A 65 0.38 -8.82 4.24
CA LEU A 65 1.46 -7.85 4.44
C LEU A 65 2.78 -8.52 4.85
N LEU A 66 2.73 -9.66 5.55
CA LEU A 66 3.93 -10.42 5.88
C LEU A 66 4.67 -10.83 4.60
N GLU A 67 3.96 -11.44 3.66
CA GLU A 67 4.52 -11.89 2.39
C GLU A 67 5.01 -10.69 1.55
N GLU A 68 4.23 -9.61 1.49
CA GLU A 68 4.61 -8.38 0.80
C GLU A 68 5.93 -7.79 1.32
N ILE A 69 6.11 -7.71 2.65
CA ILE A 69 7.34 -7.19 3.26
C ILE A 69 8.52 -8.13 3.03
N VAL A 70 8.33 -9.43 3.16
CA VAL A 70 9.39 -10.42 2.92
C VAL A 70 9.86 -10.33 1.47
N GLN A 71 8.94 -10.35 0.51
CA GLN A 71 9.26 -10.21 -0.92
C GLN A 71 9.96 -8.88 -1.23
N ALA A 72 9.51 -7.77 -0.63
CA ALA A 72 10.16 -6.48 -0.81
C ALA A 72 11.61 -6.49 -0.28
N LYS A 73 11.86 -7.09 0.90
CA LYS A 73 13.20 -7.20 1.48
C LYS A 73 14.12 -8.11 0.65
N GLU A 74 13.60 -9.24 0.17
CA GLU A 74 14.34 -10.14 -0.74
C GLU A 74 14.67 -9.49 -2.08
N HIS A 75 13.75 -8.70 -2.62
CA HIS A 75 13.97 -7.94 -3.84
C HIS A 75 15.08 -6.90 -3.67
N LEU A 76 15.07 -6.15 -2.57
CA LEU A 76 16.15 -5.21 -2.25
C LEU A 76 17.48 -5.91 -2.02
N ARG A 77 17.46 -7.09 -1.39
CA ARG A 77 18.67 -7.88 -1.16
C ARG A 77 19.28 -8.35 -2.47
N THR A 78 18.46 -8.87 -3.37
CA THR A 78 18.88 -9.26 -4.73
C THR A 78 19.52 -8.09 -5.47
N GLN A 79 18.87 -6.91 -5.47
CA GLN A 79 19.44 -5.71 -6.10
C GLN A 79 20.79 -5.29 -5.50
N TYR A 80 20.96 -5.40 -4.18
CA TYR A 80 22.23 -5.11 -3.53
C TYR A 80 23.32 -6.08 -3.96
N ASP A 81 23.02 -7.39 -3.96
CA ASP A 81 23.97 -8.45 -4.30
C ASP A 81 24.35 -8.45 -5.80
N GLU A 82 23.50 -7.91 -6.68
CA GLU A 82 23.81 -7.67 -8.09
C GLU A 82 24.83 -6.53 -8.30
N LEU A 83 24.85 -5.54 -7.40
CA LEU A 83 25.72 -4.36 -7.49
C LEU A 83 27.04 -4.56 -6.72
N PHE A 84 26.97 -5.23 -5.57
CA PHE A 84 28.07 -5.34 -4.61
C PHE A 84 28.42 -6.81 -4.33
N PRO A 85 29.72 -7.16 -4.33
CA PRO A 85 30.88 -6.27 -4.25
C PRO A 85 31.46 -5.82 -5.61
N ALA A 86 30.85 -6.18 -6.74
CA ALA A 86 31.39 -5.94 -8.09
C ALA A 86 31.80 -4.47 -8.32
N LEU A 87 30.89 -3.53 -8.08
CA LEU A 87 31.19 -2.09 -8.25
C LEU A 87 32.33 -1.59 -7.37
N CYS A 88 32.43 -2.10 -6.13
CA CYS A 88 33.52 -1.73 -5.22
C CYS A 88 34.87 -2.26 -5.70
N ASN A 89 34.90 -3.46 -6.28
CA ASN A 89 36.13 -4.08 -6.78
C ASN A 89 36.62 -3.40 -8.06
N ASP A 90 35.71 -3.08 -8.97
CA ASP A 90 36.05 -2.53 -10.28
C ASP A 90 36.38 -1.02 -10.22
N HIS A 91 35.78 -0.29 -9.25
CA HIS A 91 35.83 1.17 -9.18
C HIS A 91 35.97 1.67 -7.72
N LEU A 92 37.02 1.24 -7.01
CA LEU A 92 37.25 1.54 -5.59
C LEU A 92 37.29 3.04 -5.24
N ASP A 93 37.77 3.89 -6.15
CA ASP A 93 37.83 5.35 -6.00
C ASP A 93 36.42 6.00 -6.01
N VAL A 94 35.49 5.38 -6.74
CA VAL A 94 34.11 5.82 -6.84
C VAL A 94 33.25 5.18 -5.75
N PHE A 95 33.39 3.88 -5.53
CA PHE A 95 32.59 3.06 -4.62
C PHE A 95 33.43 2.46 -3.47
N PRO A 96 33.87 3.27 -2.50
CA PRO A 96 34.57 2.76 -1.33
C PRO A 96 33.64 1.87 -0.47
N PRO A 97 33.98 0.58 -0.19
CA PRO A 97 33.11 -0.39 0.45
C PRO A 97 32.43 0.08 1.75
N GLU A 98 33.10 0.92 2.54
CA GLU A 98 32.58 1.46 3.80
C GLU A 98 31.34 2.36 3.63
N LEU A 99 31.13 2.94 2.44
CA LEU A 99 29.95 3.75 2.12
C LEU A 99 28.85 2.94 1.43
N TYR A 100 29.15 1.70 1.01
CA TYR A 100 28.28 0.85 0.22
C TYR A 100 27.93 -0.48 0.91
N THR A 101 27.67 -0.40 2.21
CA THR A 101 27.15 -1.53 3.00
C THR A 101 25.66 -1.77 2.75
N TRP A 102 25.17 -2.93 3.17
CA TRP A 102 23.73 -3.23 3.15
C TRP A 102 22.91 -2.20 3.93
N GLU A 103 23.36 -1.75 5.10
CA GLU A 103 22.61 -0.75 5.87
C GLU A 103 22.50 0.58 5.14
N GLN A 104 23.57 1.02 4.47
CA GLN A 104 23.57 2.25 3.68
C GLN A 104 22.66 2.14 2.45
N PHE A 105 22.65 0.97 1.81
CA PHE A 105 21.80 0.70 0.66
C PHE A 105 20.33 0.74 1.07
N LEU A 106 19.96 0.02 2.13
CA LEU A 106 18.60 0.01 2.66
C LEU A 106 18.15 1.42 3.09
N TRP A 107 19.02 2.18 3.78
CA TRP A 107 18.71 3.57 4.16
C TRP A 107 18.43 4.44 2.93
N ALA A 108 19.21 4.29 1.86
CA ALA A 108 18.98 5.04 0.63
C ALA A 108 17.68 4.62 -0.06
N CYS A 109 17.37 3.31 -0.14
CA CYS A 109 16.07 2.83 -0.63
C CYS A 109 14.91 3.47 0.15
N GLU A 110 14.95 3.40 1.47
CA GLU A 110 13.91 3.94 2.34
C GLU A 110 13.75 5.46 2.14
N LEU A 111 14.85 6.22 2.06
CA LEU A 111 14.80 7.65 1.72
C LEU A 111 14.03 7.92 0.43
N TRP A 112 14.37 7.20 -0.64
CA TRP A 112 13.75 7.42 -1.94
C TRP A 112 12.28 6.95 -1.95
N TYR A 113 11.94 5.87 -1.24
CA TYR A 113 10.54 5.43 -1.12
C TYR A 113 9.69 6.40 -0.30
N SER A 114 10.19 6.90 0.83
CA SER A 114 9.38 7.74 1.74
C SER A 114 9.37 9.23 1.40
N ASN A 115 10.39 9.75 0.71
CA ASN A 115 10.54 11.22 0.52
C ASN A 115 10.63 11.68 -0.93
N SER A 116 10.69 10.78 -1.91
CA SER A 116 10.72 11.19 -3.32
C SER A 116 9.34 11.57 -3.85
N MET A 117 9.34 12.43 -4.86
CA MET A 117 8.15 12.90 -5.57
C MET A 117 8.35 12.73 -7.07
N LYS A 118 7.31 12.29 -7.77
CA LYS A 118 7.31 12.28 -9.24
C LYS A 118 6.98 13.69 -9.74
N ILE A 119 7.95 14.35 -10.37
CA ILE A 119 7.86 15.73 -10.85
C ILE A 119 7.86 15.74 -12.38
N MET A 120 6.85 16.37 -12.97
CA MET A 120 6.76 16.65 -14.40
C MET A 120 7.56 17.91 -14.74
N PHE A 121 8.60 17.76 -15.56
CA PHE A 121 9.44 18.85 -16.01
C PHE A 121 8.91 19.50 -17.29
N ASN A 122 9.48 20.65 -17.65
CA ASN A 122 9.08 21.44 -18.83
C ASN A 122 9.31 20.72 -20.18
N ASP A 123 10.15 19.68 -20.19
CA ASP A 123 10.36 18.80 -21.34
C ASP A 123 9.30 17.68 -21.45
N GLY A 124 8.28 17.71 -20.58
CA GLY A 124 7.22 16.71 -20.52
C GLY A 124 7.62 15.40 -19.84
N LYS A 125 8.87 15.26 -19.40
CA LYS A 125 9.37 14.03 -18.76
C LYS A 125 9.05 14.04 -17.27
N LEU A 126 8.58 12.91 -16.78
CA LEU A 126 8.41 12.64 -15.36
C LEU A 126 9.74 12.17 -14.79
N ARG A 127 10.16 12.73 -13.65
CA ARG A 127 11.37 12.30 -12.94
C ARG A 127 11.08 12.16 -11.46
N THR A 128 11.68 11.16 -10.84
CA THR A 128 11.66 10.99 -9.38
C THR A 128 12.68 11.93 -8.75
N CYS A 129 12.26 12.75 -7.80
CA CYS A 129 13.10 13.79 -7.20
C CYS A 129 12.92 13.83 -5.68
N LEU A 130 14.02 14.02 -4.95
CA LEU A 130 13.95 14.52 -3.58
C LEU A 130 13.76 16.03 -3.65
N VAL A 131 12.71 16.54 -3.01
CA VAL A 131 12.38 17.97 -2.97
C VAL A 131 12.59 18.47 -1.54
N PRO A 132 13.72 19.14 -1.24
CA PRO A 132 13.96 19.68 0.09
C PRO A 132 12.81 20.57 0.57
N ILE A 133 12.59 20.59 1.89
CA ILE A 133 11.46 21.25 2.56
C ILE A 133 10.12 20.55 2.30
N ALA A 134 9.72 20.38 1.04
CA ALA A 134 8.45 19.74 0.70
C ALA A 134 8.41 18.27 1.13
N GLY A 135 9.54 17.56 1.05
CA GLY A 135 9.69 16.18 1.54
C GLY A 135 9.53 16.01 3.05
N PHE A 136 9.38 17.09 3.83
CA PHE A 136 9.07 17.03 5.27
C PHE A 136 7.58 17.22 5.58
N LEU A 137 6.75 17.54 4.59
CA LEU A 137 5.30 17.63 4.82
C LEU A 137 4.73 16.23 5.03
N ASN A 138 3.98 16.05 6.12
CA ASN A 138 3.36 14.77 6.45
C ASN A 138 2.09 14.50 5.66
N HIS A 139 1.67 13.23 5.62
CA HIS A 139 0.40 12.82 5.05
C HIS A 139 -0.78 13.02 5.99
N SER A 140 -1.97 13.19 5.42
CA SER A 140 -3.26 13.14 6.11
C SER A 140 -4.33 12.65 5.12
N SER A 141 -5.36 11.97 5.63
CA SER A 141 -6.57 11.63 4.86
C SER A 141 -7.34 12.86 4.38
N CYS A 142 -7.12 14.02 5.02
CA CYS A 142 -7.68 15.31 4.63
C CYS A 142 -6.53 16.30 4.38
N PRO A 143 -5.70 16.11 3.33
CA PRO A 143 -4.51 16.93 3.14
C PRO A 143 -4.86 18.38 2.75
N HIS A 144 -3.92 19.28 2.99
CA HIS A 144 -4.03 20.68 2.59
C HIS A 144 -3.60 20.90 1.14
N ILE A 145 -2.60 20.14 0.70
CA ILE A 145 -1.99 20.25 -0.63
C ILE A 145 -2.23 18.93 -1.37
N VAL A 146 -2.98 18.97 -2.47
CA VAL A 146 -3.24 17.80 -3.33
C VAL A 146 -2.78 17.99 -4.79
N HIS A 147 -2.56 19.23 -5.21
CA HIS A 147 -2.17 19.56 -6.58
C HIS A 147 -0.74 20.10 -6.61
N TYR A 148 0.22 19.20 -6.78
CA TYR A 148 1.64 19.48 -6.90
C TYR A 148 2.28 18.50 -7.89
N GLY A 149 3.60 18.53 -8.04
CA GLY A 149 4.30 17.55 -8.88
C GLY A 149 4.56 18.00 -10.31
N LYS A 150 4.51 19.30 -10.60
CA LYS A 150 4.89 19.87 -11.89
C LYS A 150 5.73 21.13 -11.71
N VAL A 151 6.75 21.29 -12.54
CA VAL A 151 7.53 22.51 -12.63
C VAL A 151 6.69 23.60 -13.31
N ASP A 152 6.59 24.75 -12.66
CA ASP A 152 6.00 25.95 -13.23
C ASP A 152 6.96 26.55 -14.26
N PHE A 153 6.49 26.68 -15.51
CA PHE A 153 7.33 27.12 -16.63
C PHE A 153 7.89 28.54 -16.42
N THR A 154 7.07 29.45 -15.88
CA THR A 154 7.43 30.86 -15.73
C THR A 154 8.48 31.10 -14.65
N THR A 155 8.34 30.40 -13.52
CA THR A 155 9.21 30.61 -12.34
C THR A 155 10.32 29.57 -12.20
N ASN A 156 10.28 28.51 -13.02
CA ASN A 156 11.16 27.35 -12.93
C ASN A 156 11.21 26.76 -11.50
N SER A 157 10.04 26.67 -10.86
CA SER A 157 9.88 26.21 -9.47
C SER A 157 8.75 25.19 -9.33
N ILE A 158 8.78 24.40 -8.26
CA ILE A 158 7.64 23.53 -7.89
C ILE A 158 6.78 24.30 -6.88
N LYS A 159 5.47 24.32 -7.11
CA LYS A 159 4.51 25.02 -6.26
C LYS A 159 3.66 24.02 -5.48
N PHE A 160 3.34 24.38 -4.24
CA PHE A 160 2.50 23.59 -3.31
C PHE A 160 1.28 24.42 -2.89
N PRO A 161 0.33 24.67 -3.81
CA PRO A 161 -0.85 25.47 -3.51
C PRO A 161 -1.77 24.75 -2.51
N LEU A 162 -2.30 25.51 -1.56
CA LEU A 162 -3.33 25.02 -0.64
C LEU A 162 -4.64 24.80 -1.41
N SER A 163 -5.18 23.60 -1.32
CA SER A 163 -6.51 23.23 -1.82
C SER A 163 -7.60 23.40 -0.75
N ARG A 164 -7.20 23.52 0.52
CA ARG A 164 -8.06 23.93 1.65
C ARG A 164 -7.30 24.83 2.63
N PRO A 165 -7.98 25.64 3.46
CA PRO A 165 -7.33 26.49 4.45
C PRO A 165 -6.47 25.69 5.44
N CYS A 166 -5.35 26.28 5.86
CA CYS A 166 -4.48 25.82 6.94
C CYS A 166 -4.34 26.97 7.94
N ASN A 167 -4.71 26.74 9.21
CA ASN A 167 -4.68 27.81 10.21
C ASN A 167 -3.28 28.04 10.77
N ALA A 168 -3.02 29.24 11.31
CA ALA A 168 -1.75 29.49 12.00
C ALA A 168 -1.62 28.57 13.23
N GLY A 169 -0.48 27.89 13.36
CA GLY A 169 -0.22 26.89 14.40
C GLY A 169 -0.71 25.47 14.07
N GLU A 170 -1.47 25.28 12.99
CA GLU A 170 -1.84 23.97 12.46
C GLU A 170 -0.71 23.38 11.61
N GLN A 171 -0.54 22.07 11.64
CA GLN A 171 0.35 21.37 10.72
C GLN A 171 -0.24 21.34 9.30
N CYS A 172 0.54 21.80 8.32
CA CYS A 172 0.19 21.68 6.91
C CYS A 172 0.51 20.26 6.39
N PHE A 173 -0.43 19.65 5.67
CA PHE A 173 -0.36 18.25 5.23
C PHE A 173 -0.38 18.14 3.71
N LEU A 174 0.39 17.19 3.18
CA LEU A 174 0.49 16.86 1.76
C LEU A 174 -0.21 15.53 1.46
N GLY A 175 -0.95 15.44 0.36
CA GLY A 175 -1.48 14.16 -0.11
C GLY A 175 -0.36 13.34 -0.75
N TYR A 176 0.08 12.25 -0.14
CA TYR A 176 1.16 11.40 -0.69
C TYR A 176 0.67 10.61 -1.90
N GLY A 177 -0.60 10.23 -1.90
CA GLY A 177 -1.22 9.47 -2.95
C GLY A 177 -2.37 8.64 -2.40
N ASN A 178 -2.96 7.85 -3.29
CA ASN A 178 -4.08 6.97 -3.00
C ASN A 178 -3.54 5.59 -2.59
N PHE A 179 -2.84 5.52 -1.46
CA PHE A 179 -2.15 4.33 -1.00
C PHE A 179 -2.92 3.58 0.08
N SER A 180 -2.89 2.26 0.03
CA SER A 180 -3.39 1.40 1.10
C SER A 180 -2.54 1.55 2.37
N SER A 181 -3.11 1.16 3.50
CA SER A 181 -2.42 1.10 4.78
C SER A 181 -1.25 0.12 4.74
N SER A 182 -1.32 -0.97 3.96
CA SER A 182 -0.17 -1.87 3.73
C SER A 182 0.99 -1.14 3.05
N HIS A 183 0.72 -0.39 1.98
CA HIS A 183 1.73 0.39 1.28
C HIS A 183 2.34 1.50 2.15
N LEU A 184 1.49 2.25 2.86
CA LEU A 184 1.94 3.32 3.77
C LEU A 184 2.81 2.78 4.90
N LEU A 185 2.44 1.64 5.49
CA LEU A 185 3.26 0.97 6.50
C LEU A 185 4.60 0.52 5.91
N THR A 186 4.58 -0.17 4.77
CA THR A 186 5.78 -0.77 4.15
C THR A 186 6.79 0.29 3.73
N PHE A 187 6.37 1.37 3.08
CA PHE A 187 7.28 2.32 2.43
C PHE A 187 7.39 3.68 3.12
N TYR A 188 6.45 4.03 3.99
CA TYR A 188 6.45 5.30 4.72
C TYR A 188 6.51 5.14 6.24
N GLY A 189 6.21 3.95 6.77
CA GLY A 189 6.38 3.67 8.19
C GLY A 189 5.25 4.15 9.10
N PHE A 190 4.03 4.27 8.58
CA PHE A 190 2.88 4.69 9.38
C PHE A 190 1.57 4.10 8.89
N LEU A 191 0.56 4.09 9.76
CA LEU A 191 -0.84 3.84 9.41
C LEU A 191 -1.64 5.15 9.50
N PRO A 192 -2.60 5.40 8.58
CA PRO A 192 -3.49 6.54 8.69
C PRO A 192 -4.26 6.57 10.02
N GLN A 193 -4.49 7.77 10.56
CA GLN A 193 -5.25 7.94 11.80
C GLN A 193 -6.76 7.77 11.61
N LEU A 194 -7.24 8.00 10.39
CA LEU A 194 -8.64 7.83 10.00
C LEU A 194 -8.78 6.64 9.07
N ASP A 195 -10.00 6.13 8.95
CA ASP A 195 -10.32 5.03 8.04
C ASP A 195 -9.88 5.37 6.60
N ASN A 196 -9.01 4.53 6.05
CA ASN A 196 -8.43 4.74 4.73
C ASN A 196 -9.30 4.07 3.65
N TYR A 197 -9.79 4.88 2.71
CA TYR A 197 -10.66 4.40 1.62
C TYR A 197 -9.94 3.48 0.63
N TYR A 198 -8.60 3.47 0.65
CA TYR A 198 -7.77 2.64 -0.21
C TYR A 198 -7.40 1.30 0.44
N ASP A 199 -7.90 1.02 1.65
CA ASP A 199 -7.75 -0.30 2.26
C ASP A 199 -8.68 -1.30 1.59
N VAL A 200 -8.06 -2.21 0.86
CA VAL A 200 -8.69 -3.35 0.20
C VAL A 200 -7.90 -4.61 0.53
N ILE A 201 -8.61 -5.72 0.70
CA ILE A 201 -8.01 -7.04 0.88
C ILE A 201 -8.40 -7.85 -0.36
N PRO A 202 -7.45 -8.25 -1.21
CA PRO A 202 -7.73 -9.11 -2.35
C PRO A 202 -8.14 -10.49 -1.84
N LEU A 203 -9.12 -11.11 -2.50
CA LEU A 203 -9.50 -12.49 -2.30
C LEU A 203 -9.11 -13.28 -3.54
N ASP A 204 -8.45 -14.41 -3.32
CA ASP A 204 -8.23 -15.38 -4.38
C ASP A 204 -9.44 -16.34 -4.41
N ILE A 205 -10.35 -16.12 -5.35
CA ILE A 205 -11.53 -16.96 -5.55
C ILE A 205 -11.36 -17.65 -6.89
N ASP A 206 -10.82 -18.87 -6.84
CA ASP A 206 -10.71 -19.74 -8.01
C ASP A 206 -12.10 -20.05 -8.56
N VAL A 207 -12.27 -19.81 -9.86
CA VAL A 207 -13.38 -20.38 -10.62
C VAL A 207 -12.78 -21.42 -11.55
N GLU A 208 -13.31 -22.65 -11.53
CA GLU A 208 -13.07 -23.62 -12.58
C GLU A 208 -13.40 -22.93 -13.92
N SER A 209 -12.36 -22.59 -14.68
CA SER A 209 -12.52 -21.90 -15.95
C SER A 209 -13.36 -22.79 -16.85
N ASN A 210 -14.58 -22.37 -17.14
CA ASN A 210 -15.40 -23.04 -18.13
C ASN A 210 -14.68 -22.88 -19.48
N GLU A 211 -14.02 -23.93 -19.95
CA GLU A 211 -13.35 -24.00 -21.25
C GLU A 211 -14.40 -23.72 -22.34
N GLY A 212 -14.55 -22.45 -22.74
CA GLY A 212 -15.60 -22.12 -23.71
C GLY A 212 -15.67 -20.69 -24.22
N PHE A 213 -15.05 -19.72 -23.55
CA PHE A 213 -15.00 -18.35 -24.07
C PHE A 213 -13.56 -17.86 -24.14
N ALA A 214 -13.06 -17.73 -25.37
CA ALA A 214 -11.77 -17.15 -25.66
C ALA A 214 -11.70 -15.72 -25.12
N ASP A 215 -10.98 -15.55 -24.01
CA ASP A 215 -10.66 -14.24 -23.46
C ASP A 215 -9.49 -13.66 -24.28
N THR A 216 -9.82 -12.96 -25.36
CA THR A 216 -8.88 -12.06 -26.03
C THR A 216 -8.99 -10.68 -25.37
N GLY A 217 -8.37 -10.54 -24.20
CA GLY A 217 -8.25 -9.30 -23.45
C GLY A 217 -7.00 -9.31 -22.57
N PRO A 218 -6.32 -8.18 -22.36
CA PRO A 218 -5.12 -8.13 -21.53
C PRO A 218 -5.51 -8.32 -20.06
N THR A 219 -5.06 -9.45 -19.47
CA THR A 219 -4.97 -9.76 -18.02
C THR A 219 -6.11 -9.23 -17.15
N SER A 220 -7.06 -10.10 -16.78
CA SER A 220 -8.22 -9.74 -15.96
C SER A 220 -7.80 -9.01 -14.67
N ASP A 221 -8.37 -7.82 -14.50
CA ASP A 221 -8.28 -6.96 -13.33
C ASP A 221 -8.43 -7.74 -12.01
N TRP A 222 -7.44 -7.60 -11.12
CA TRP A 222 -7.49 -8.07 -9.72
C TRP A 222 -8.62 -7.41 -8.88
N THR A 223 -9.48 -6.57 -9.49
CA THR A 223 -10.47 -5.73 -8.80
C THR A 223 -11.83 -6.39 -8.58
N SER A 224 -12.09 -7.55 -9.19
CA SER A 224 -13.39 -8.24 -9.05
C SER A 224 -13.61 -8.86 -7.68
N HIS A 225 -12.54 -9.19 -6.95
CA HIS A 225 -12.57 -10.00 -5.72
C HIS A 225 -12.01 -9.28 -4.50
N MET A 226 -12.17 -7.97 -4.42
CA MET A 226 -11.66 -7.21 -3.28
C MET A 226 -12.74 -7.00 -2.23
N ILE A 227 -12.34 -7.07 -0.95
CA ILE A 227 -13.16 -6.62 0.18
C ILE A 227 -12.57 -5.39 0.86
N ARG A 228 -13.45 -4.65 1.53
CA ARG A 228 -13.11 -3.48 2.34
C ARG A 228 -14.06 -3.38 3.52
N GLY A 229 -13.74 -2.53 4.48
CA GLY A 229 -14.62 -2.26 5.62
C GLY A 229 -16.03 -1.86 5.18
N THR A 230 -17.04 -2.57 5.67
CA THR A 230 -18.45 -2.35 5.27
C THR A 230 -19.01 -1.04 5.82
N TRP A 231 -18.32 -0.41 6.77
CA TRP A 231 -18.62 0.94 7.29
C TRP A 231 -18.55 2.04 6.21
N PHE A 232 -17.90 1.79 5.07
CA PHE A 232 -17.91 2.72 3.93
C PHE A 232 -19.20 2.66 3.10
N SER A 233 -20.03 1.63 3.27
CA SER A 233 -21.28 1.49 2.51
C SER A 233 -22.50 1.81 3.37
N LYS A 234 -23.32 2.76 2.89
CA LYS A 234 -24.63 3.07 3.48
C LYS A 234 -25.74 2.17 2.96
N ASN A 235 -25.54 1.50 1.82
CA ASN A 235 -26.57 0.68 1.18
C ASN A 235 -26.50 -0.76 1.67
N ARG A 236 -27.37 -1.09 2.63
CA ARG A 236 -27.53 -2.42 3.22
C ARG A 236 -28.79 -3.15 2.73
N GLY A 237 -29.41 -2.66 1.66
CA GLY A 237 -30.60 -3.29 1.08
C GLY A 237 -30.28 -4.60 0.35
N PHE A 238 -31.34 -5.24 -0.15
CA PHE A 238 -31.24 -6.44 -0.97
C PHE A 238 -30.23 -6.29 -2.09
N PHE A 239 -29.50 -7.37 -2.35
CA PHE A 239 -28.45 -7.46 -3.36
C PHE A 239 -27.22 -6.56 -3.12
N ARG A 240 -27.13 -5.86 -1.98
CA ARG A 240 -26.01 -4.95 -1.65
C ARG A 240 -25.36 -5.25 -0.30
N TYR A 241 -26.14 -5.37 0.78
CA TYR A 241 -25.69 -5.81 2.12
C TYR A 241 -24.51 -5.03 2.74
N GLY A 242 -24.17 -3.86 2.20
CA GLY A 242 -22.96 -3.13 2.58
C GLY A 242 -21.66 -3.69 2.00
N LEU A 243 -21.73 -4.72 1.15
CA LEU A 243 -20.59 -5.40 0.55
C LEU A 243 -20.22 -4.81 -0.83
N PRO A 244 -18.99 -5.03 -1.31
CA PRO A 244 -18.57 -4.60 -2.65
C PRO A 244 -19.46 -5.22 -3.75
N PRO A 245 -20.03 -4.41 -4.66
CA PRO A 245 -20.83 -4.91 -5.76
C PRO A 245 -20.11 -5.90 -6.66
N SER A 246 -18.83 -5.65 -6.96
CA SER A 246 -18.02 -6.52 -7.81
C SER A 246 -17.90 -7.94 -7.25
N LEU A 247 -17.66 -8.05 -5.93
CA LEU A 247 -17.61 -9.34 -5.24
C LEU A 247 -18.95 -10.06 -5.31
N LEU A 248 -20.05 -9.39 -4.98
CA LEU A 248 -21.38 -10.00 -5.02
C LEU A 248 -21.76 -10.42 -6.44
N ASP A 249 -21.47 -9.60 -7.44
CA ASP A 249 -21.74 -9.92 -8.84
C ASP A 249 -20.90 -11.09 -9.33
N HIS A 250 -19.65 -11.22 -8.85
CA HIS A 250 -18.82 -12.39 -9.12
C HIS A 250 -19.43 -13.67 -8.49
N MET A 251 -19.79 -13.63 -7.21
CA MET A 251 -20.41 -14.76 -6.50
C MET A 251 -21.76 -15.16 -7.10
N ARG A 252 -22.55 -14.20 -7.60
CA ARG A 252 -23.79 -14.48 -8.32
C ARG A 252 -23.54 -15.20 -9.62
N ARG A 253 -22.54 -14.78 -10.40
CA ARG A 253 -22.20 -15.41 -11.69
C ARG A 253 -21.70 -16.83 -11.50
N SER A 254 -20.97 -17.11 -10.42
CA SER A 254 -20.53 -18.48 -10.12
C SER A 254 -21.69 -19.41 -9.76
N ARG A 255 -22.75 -18.90 -9.12
CA ARG A 255 -23.97 -19.67 -8.81
C ARG A 255 -24.95 -19.77 -9.98
N ASN A 256 -25.14 -18.68 -10.72
CA ASN A 256 -26.04 -18.64 -11.88
C ASN A 256 -25.53 -17.62 -12.93
N PRO A 257 -24.87 -18.07 -14.01
CA PRO A 257 -24.34 -17.20 -15.06
C PRO A 257 -25.38 -16.34 -15.79
N PHE A 258 -26.66 -16.74 -15.76
CA PHE A 258 -27.75 -16.06 -16.46
C PHE A 258 -28.51 -15.07 -15.56
N LEU A 259 -28.04 -14.82 -14.35
CA LEU A 259 -28.67 -13.89 -13.41
C LEU A 259 -28.46 -12.44 -13.85
N GLN A 260 -29.41 -11.90 -14.62
CA GLN A 260 -29.32 -10.56 -15.22
C GLN A 260 -30.23 -9.51 -14.55
N THR A 261 -31.15 -9.91 -13.66
CA THR A 261 -32.19 -9.02 -13.10
C THR A 261 -32.26 -9.10 -11.57
N PHE A 262 -32.32 -7.96 -10.89
CA PHE A 262 -32.39 -7.85 -9.42
C PHE A 262 -33.83 -7.70 -8.94
N ASN A 263 -34.62 -8.74 -9.13
CA ASN A 263 -36.01 -8.80 -8.70
C ASN A 263 -36.08 -9.71 -7.47
N LEU A 264 -36.97 -9.41 -6.52
CA LEU A 264 -37.22 -10.27 -5.37
C LEU A 264 -38.04 -11.48 -5.83
N THR A 265 -37.37 -12.55 -6.24
CA THR A 265 -37.99 -13.86 -6.44
C THR A 265 -37.42 -14.84 -5.42
N PRO A 266 -38.20 -15.83 -4.95
CA PRO A 266 -37.72 -16.80 -3.96
C PRO A 266 -36.42 -17.47 -4.39
N GLU A 267 -36.32 -17.90 -5.65
CA GLU A 267 -35.12 -18.54 -6.23
C GLU A 267 -33.87 -17.66 -6.11
N LYS A 268 -34.00 -16.35 -6.36
CA LYS A 268 -32.88 -15.41 -6.26
C LYS A 268 -32.49 -15.14 -4.81
N LEU A 269 -33.49 -15.04 -3.93
CA LEU A 269 -33.27 -14.85 -2.50
C LEU A 269 -32.56 -16.08 -1.89
N GLU A 270 -32.89 -17.30 -2.34
CA GLU A 270 -32.17 -18.51 -1.92
C GLU A 270 -30.70 -18.47 -2.36
N ILE A 271 -30.40 -18.05 -3.60
CA ILE A 271 -29.02 -17.84 -4.07
C ILE A 271 -28.28 -16.79 -3.22
N GLU A 272 -28.92 -15.64 -2.92
CA GLU A 272 -28.28 -14.63 -2.06
C GLU A 272 -28.00 -15.17 -0.66
N LEU A 273 -28.88 -15.99 -0.11
CA LEU A 273 -28.70 -16.60 1.21
C LEU A 273 -27.51 -17.55 1.25
N GLU A 274 -27.33 -18.36 0.19
CA GLU A 274 -26.15 -19.22 0.03
C GLU A 274 -24.86 -18.39 -0.03
N ILE A 275 -24.81 -17.38 -0.90
CA ILE A 275 -23.65 -16.49 -1.06
C ILE A 275 -23.27 -15.82 0.28
N LEU A 276 -24.25 -15.29 1.00
CA LEU A 276 -24.00 -14.62 2.28
C LEU A 276 -23.48 -15.58 3.35
N ARG A 277 -23.99 -16.83 3.38
CA ARG A 277 -23.50 -17.86 4.32
C ARG A 277 -22.07 -18.31 3.99
N ASP A 278 -21.75 -18.48 2.71
CA ASP A 278 -20.40 -18.82 2.27
C ASP A 278 -19.40 -17.71 2.65
N LEU A 279 -19.73 -16.45 2.35
CA LEU A 279 -18.91 -15.31 2.73
C LEU A 279 -18.78 -15.21 4.26
N CYS A 280 -19.86 -15.42 5.01
CA CYS A 280 -19.82 -15.41 6.47
C CYS A 280 -18.87 -16.49 7.01
N SER A 281 -18.94 -17.72 6.50
CA SER A 281 -18.05 -18.81 6.91
C SER A 281 -16.60 -18.49 6.58
N MET A 282 -16.33 -18.11 5.33
CA MET A 282 -14.98 -17.78 4.86
C MET A 282 -14.32 -16.68 5.70
N PHE A 283 -15.04 -15.58 5.99
CA PHE A 283 -14.48 -14.50 6.77
C PHE A 283 -14.41 -14.79 8.27
N GLN A 284 -15.24 -15.69 8.80
CA GLN A 284 -15.07 -16.20 10.15
C GLN A 284 -13.77 -17.01 10.27
N ASP A 285 -13.54 -17.93 9.32
CA ASP A 285 -12.33 -18.75 9.28
C ASP A 285 -11.07 -17.88 9.15
N MET A 286 -11.09 -16.85 8.28
CA MET A 286 -9.99 -15.89 8.15
C MET A 286 -9.77 -15.07 9.43
N THR A 287 -10.84 -14.71 10.14
CA THR A 287 -10.74 -13.98 11.41
C THR A 287 -10.09 -14.85 12.47
N ASP A 288 -10.52 -16.11 12.58
CA ASP A 288 -10.00 -17.08 13.55
C ASP A 288 -8.52 -17.40 13.25
N ALA A 289 -8.15 -17.51 11.97
CA ALA A 289 -6.76 -17.71 11.54
C ALA A 289 -5.82 -16.56 11.93
N LEU A 290 -6.31 -15.31 11.96
CA LEU A 290 -5.52 -14.19 12.47
C LEU A 290 -5.29 -14.27 13.98
N GLY A 291 -6.06 -15.08 14.71
CA GLY A 291 -6.02 -15.22 16.17
C GLY A 291 -6.63 -14.02 16.92
N ASP A 292 -6.51 -14.02 18.25
CA ASP A 292 -7.04 -12.94 19.10
C ASP A 292 -6.12 -11.73 19.20
N ALA A 293 -6.67 -10.58 19.60
CA ALA A 293 -5.86 -9.41 19.93
C ALA A 293 -5.07 -9.74 21.20
N GLN A 294 -3.78 -10.03 21.04
CA GLN A 294 -2.89 -10.08 22.18
C GLN A 294 -2.91 -8.69 22.82
N LEU A 295 -3.51 -8.62 24.00
CA LEU A 295 -3.46 -7.48 24.90
C LEU A 295 -2.08 -7.49 25.59
N ASP A 296 -1.00 -7.54 24.80
CA ASP A 296 0.32 -7.32 25.36
C ASP A 296 0.40 -5.89 25.84
N ASP A 297 1.18 -5.70 26.91
CA ASP A 297 1.34 -4.46 27.63
C ASP A 297 1.94 -3.39 26.69
N ARG A 298 1.04 -2.69 25.97
CA ARG A 298 1.33 -1.76 24.86
C ARG A 298 2.30 -0.63 25.22
N GLU A 299 2.61 -0.47 26.51
CA GLU A 299 3.59 0.49 27.02
C GLU A 299 5.06 0.04 26.82
N THR A 300 5.32 -1.27 26.65
CA THR A 300 6.69 -1.82 26.55
C THR A 300 7.08 -2.32 25.16
N THR A 301 6.14 -2.40 24.23
CA THR A 301 6.34 -2.93 22.88
C THR A 301 7.12 -1.96 21.98
N SER A 302 7.99 -2.48 21.11
CA SER A 302 8.73 -1.68 20.13
C SER A 302 7.78 -1.01 19.11
N TRP A 303 8.26 0.06 18.46
CA TRP A 303 7.44 0.86 17.54
C TRP A 303 6.94 0.07 16.33
N ASP A 304 7.75 -0.84 15.81
CA ASP A 304 7.49 -1.68 14.64
C ASP A 304 6.48 -2.77 14.98
N THR A 305 6.66 -3.45 16.11
CA THR A 305 5.69 -4.44 16.61
C THR A 305 4.34 -3.80 16.88
N LYS A 306 4.31 -2.61 17.48
CA LYS A 306 3.06 -1.85 17.65
C LYS A 306 2.37 -1.56 16.31
N LEU A 307 3.14 -1.13 15.31
CA LEU A 307 2.61 -0.82 13.98
C LEU A 307 2.07 -2.08 13.26
N ALA A 308 2.77 -3.21 13.39
CA ALA A 308 2.33 -4.51 12.89
C ALA A 308 1.03 -4.97 13.56
N LEU A 309 0.92 -4.85 14.89
CA LEU A 309 -0.28 -5.19 15.64
C LEU A 309 -1.47 -4.28 15.28
N ASP A 310 -1.24 -2.98 15.11
CA ASP A 310 -2.28 -2.03 14.67
C ASP A 310 -2.78 -2.36 13.25
N PHE A 311 -1.88 -2.79 12.35
CA PHE A 311 -2.28 -3.27 11.02
C PHE A 311 -3.10 -4.57 11.09
N LYS A 312 -2.67 -5.54 11.90
CA LYS A 312 -3.43 -6.79 12.10
C LYS A 312 -4.81 -6.52 12.69
N TYR A 313 -4.92 -5.58 13.62
CA TYR A 313 -6.18 -5.12 14.17
C TYR A 313 -7.09 -4.53 13.08
N LEU A 314 -6.54 -3.69 12.19
CA LEU A 314 -7.28 -3.13 11.05
C LEU A 314 -7.84 -4.26 10.15
N GLN A 315 -7.04 -5.26 9.81
CA GLN A 315 -7.48 -6.41 8.99
C GLN A 315 -8.65 -7.16 9.65
N ARG A 316 -8.53 -7.50 10.95
CA ARG A 316 -9.62 -8.14 11.70
C ARG A 316 -10.88 -7.29 11.72
N ARG A 317 -10.73 -5.97 11.92
CA ARG A 317 -11.87 -5.05 11.93
C ARG A 317 -12.62 -5.10 10.60
N ILE A 318 -11.90 -5.15 9.47
CA ILE A 318 -12.50 -5.33 8.14
C ILE A 318 -13.26 -6.65 8.08
N PHE A 319 -12.64 -7.78 8.45
CA PHE A 319 -13.29 -9.10 8.41
C PHE A 319 -14.55 -9.16 9.28
N TYR A 320 -14.48 -8.70 10.54
CA TYR A 320 -15.66 -8.62 11.42
C TYR A 320 -16.78 -7.78 10.81
N SER A 321 -16.45 -6.66 10.14
CA SER A 321 -17.46 -5.84 9.49
C SER A 321 -18.15 -6.53 8.32
N VAL A 322 -17.43 -7.40 7.61
CA VAL A 322 -17.97 -8.23 6.52
C VAL A 322 -18.86 -9.32 7.08
N VAL A 323 -18.41 -10.04 8.12
CA VAL A 323 -19.21 -11.07 8.81
C VAL A 323 -20.53 -10.48 9.33
N ALA A 324 -20.46 -9.35 10.04
CA ALA A 324 -21.66 -8.67 10.55
C ALA A 324 -22.62 -8.22 9.43
N SER A 325 -22.07 -7.73 8.30
CA SER A 325 -22.86 -7.41 7.12
C SER A 325 -23.53 -8.63 6.49
N CYS A 326 -22.83 -9.76 6.43
CA CYS A 326 -23.37 -11.01 5.88
C CYS A 326 -24.49 -11.56 6.77
N GLN A 327 -24.30 -11.58 8.09
CA GLN A 327 -25.30 -12.03 9.06
C GLN A 327 -26.58 -11.18 8.99
N ALA A 328 -26.45 -9.85 8.99
CA ALA A 328 -27.59 -8.96 8.82
C ALA A 328 -28.28 -9.13 7.45
N GLY A 329 -27.51 -9.43 6.41
CA GLY A 329 -28.04 -9.78 5.09
C GLY A 329 -28.84 -11.07 5.09
N CYS A 330 -28.35 -12.11 5.78
CA CYS A 330 -29.05 -13.39 5.94
C CYS A 330 -30.40 -13.18 6.63
N GLU A 331 -30.44 -12.46 7.75
CA GLU A 331 -31.69 -12.14 8.47
C GLU A 331 -32.70 -11.41 7.59
N LEU A 332 -32.24 -10.43 6.81
CA LEU A 332 -33.07 -9.68 5.87
C LEU A 332 -33.68 -10.59 4.78
N VAL A 333 -32.87 -11.46 4.19
CA VAL A 333 -33.28 -12.39 3.13
C VAL A 333 -34.22 -13.46 3.66
N GLU A 334 -33.93 -14.04 4.83
CA GLU A 334 -34.78 -15.04 5.48
C GLU A 334 -36.15 -14.46 5.84
N SER A 335 -36.19 -13.24 6.37
CA SER A 335 -37.45 -12.54 6.66
C SER A 335 -38.31 -12.34 5.41
N GLU A 336 -37.70 -12.04 4.27
CA GLU A 336 -38.45 -11.84 3.02
C GLU A 336 -38.91 -13.18 2.43
N LEU A 337 -38.07 -14.23 2.47
CA LEU A 337 -38.45 -15.58 2.06
C LEU A 337 -39.65 -16.12 2.87
N GLN A 338 -39.72 -15.81 4.16
CA GLN A 338 -40.87 -16.17 4.99
C GLN A 338 -42.18 -15.53 4.50
N ARG A 339 -42.13 -14.32 3.94
CA ARG A 339 -43.31 -13.62 3.40
C ARG A 339 -43.87 -14.26 2.13
N TYR A 340 -43.06 -14.99 1.36
CA TYR A 340 -43.52 -15.78 0.21
C TYR A 340 -44.15 -17.12 0.61
N ARG A 341 -43.96 -17.56 1.87
CA ARG A 341 -44.49 -18.83 2.40
C ARG A 341 -45.81 -18.64 3.16
N LEU A 342 -46.19 -17.39 3.42
CA LEU A 342 -47.49 -16.96 3.98
C LEU A 342 -48.43 -16.57 2.85
#